data_AF-A0A369HCP3-F1
#
_entry.id   AF-A0A369HCP3-F1
#
_cell.length_a   1.000
_cell.length_b   1.000
_cell.length_c   1.000
_cell.angle_alpha   90.00
_cell.angle_beta   90.00
_cell.angle_gamma   90.00
#
_symmetry.space_group_name_H-M   'P 1'
#
loop_
_entity.id
_entity.type
_entity.pdbx_description
1 polymer ?
#
loop_
_entity_poly.entity_id
_entity_poly.type
_entity_poly.pdbx_seq_one_letter_code
_entity_poly.pdbx_strand_id
1 'polypeptide(L)' 'KPMAPFFAAGLIIAYGVNSIQSAMIETDEWKNDPRNPKVKAGGGH' A
#
# COMPACT_ATOMS: atom_id res chain seq x y z
N LYS A 1 -29.06 5.94 10.34
CA LYS A 1 -28.51 4.84 9.50
C LYS A 1 -27.14 4.45 10.08
N PRO A 2 -27.06 3.42 10.93
CA PRO A 2 -25.94 3.17 11.85
C PRO A 2 -24.69 2.53 11.21
N MET A 3 -24.67 2.33 9.89
CA MET A 3 -23.53 1.71 9.19
C MET A 3 -22.39 2.70 8.86
N ALA A 4 -22.65 4.01 8.92
CA ALA A 4 -21.66 5.05 8.69
C ALA A 4 -20.32 4.86 9.46
N PRO A 5 -20.31 4.52 10.77
CA PRO A 5 -19.06 4.25 11.48
C PRO A 5 -18.26 3.07 10.91
N PHE A 6 -18.91 2.02 10.40
CA PHE A 6 -18.21 0.88 9.80
C PHE A 6 -17.60 1.22 8.42
N PHE A 7 -18.28 2.03 7.62
CA PHE A 7 -17.73 2.53 6.37
C PHE A 7 -16.55 3.49 6.60
N ALA A 8 -16.65 4.39 7.58
CA ALA A 8 -15.54 5.26 7.96
C ALA A 8 -14.33 4.45 8.47
N ALA A 9 -14.57 3.46 9.32
CA ALA A 9 -13.53 2.54 9.77
C ALA A 9 -12.91 1.77 8.60
N GLY A 10 -13.72 1.26 7.66
CA GLY A 10 -13.25 0.59 6.45
C GLY A 10 -12.37 1.48 5.58
N LEU A 11 -12.72 2.77 5.43
CA LEU A 11 -11.92 3.74 4.70
C LEU A 11 -10.59 4.06 5.41
N ILE A 12 -10.61 4.22 6.73
CA ILE A 12 -9.40 4.45 7.53
C ILE A 12 -8.45 3.25 7.43
N ILE A 13 -8.98 2.03 7.55
CA ILE A 13 -8.20 0.80 7.44
C ILE A 13 -7.65 0.65 6.01
N ALA A 14 -8.45 0.90 4.98
CA ALA A 14 -7.98 0.83 3.59
C ALA A 14 -6.84 1.81 3.33
N TYR A 15 -6.95 3.04 3.84
CA TYR A 15 -5.88 4.05 3.73
C TYR A 15 -4.63 3.64 4.53
N GLY A 16 -4.80 3.13 5.75
CA GLY A 16 -3.71 2.62 6.58
C GLY A 16 -2.98 1.46 5.93
N VAL A 17 -3.70 0.47 5.40
CA VAL A 17 -3.13 -0.70 4.73
C VAL A 17 -2.37 -0.28 3.46
N ASN A 18 -2.92 0.63 2.66
CA ASN A 18 -2.24 1.09 1.43
C ASN A 18 -0.90 1.80 1.73
N SER A 19 -0.86 2.63 2.77
CA SER A 19 0.37 3.33 3.18
C SER A 19 1.43 2.38 3.74
N ILE A 20 1.03 1.39 4.54
CA ILE A 20 1.94 0.39 5.10
C ILE A 20 2.45 -0.56 4.01
N GLN A 21 1.58 -1.00 3.10
CA GLN A 21 1.95 -1.90 2.00
C GLN A 21 2.98 -1.24 1.07
N SER A 22 2.84 0.07 0.83
CA SER A 22 3.83 0.86 0.10
C SER A 22 5.18 0.92 0.80
N ALA A 23 5.22 1.03 2.12
CA ALA A 23 6.46 1.08 2.90
C ALA A 23 7.14 -0.29 3.04
N MET A 24 6.36 -1.37 3.19
CA MET A 24 6.88 -2.73 3.31
C MET A 24 7.60 -3.19 2.04
N ILE A 25 7.09 -2.78 0.87
CA ILE A 25 7.66 -3.10 -0.44
C ILE A 25 8.96 -2.32 -0.73
N GLU A 26 9.25 -1.26 0.02
CA GLU A 26 10.50 -0.46 -0.07
C GLU A 26 11.60 -0.94 0.87
N THR A 27 11.34 -1.96 1.70
CA THR A 27 12.35 -2.51 2.62
C THR A 27 13.51 -3.15 1.86
N ASP A 28 14.68 -3.21 2.48
CA ASP A 28 15.92 -3.66 1.84
C ASP A 28 15.88 -5.08 1.26
N GLU A 29 15.01 -5.93 1.81
CA GLU A 29 14.75 -7.31 1.37
C GLU A 29 13.89 -7.37 0.08
N TRP A 30 12.91 -6.46 -0.04
CA TRP A 30 11.89 -6.50 -1.11
C TRP A 30 12.12 -5.45 -2.21
N LYS A 31 13.00 -4.46 -1.98
CA LYS A 31 13.30 -3.39 -2.94
C LYS A 31 13.93 -3.87 -4.25
N ASN A 32 14.67 -5.00 -4.22
CA ASN A 32 15.36 -5.56 -5.38
C ASN A 32 14.63 -6.77 -5.98
N ASP A 33 13.46 -7.16 -5.44
CA ASP A 33 12.69 -8.27 -6.00
C ASP A 33 12.14 -7.86 -7.39
N PRO A 34 12.43 -8.60 -8.48
CA PRO A 34 11.91 -8.29 -9.81
C PRO A 34 10.37 -8.35 -9.92
N ARG A 35 9.68 -8.92 -8.92
CA ARG A 35 8.22 -8.95 -8.80
C ARG A 35 7.66 -7.72 -8.10
N ASN A 36 8.51 -6.86 -7.56
CA ASN A 36 8.11 -5.64 -6.90
C ASN A 36 7.53 -4.65 -7.95
N PRO A 37 6.25 -4.29 -7.86
CA PRO A 37 5.62 -3.38 -8.81
C PRO A 37 6.25 -1.97 -8.80
N LYS A 38 6.90 -1.54 -7.69
CA LYS A 38 7.60 -0.25 -7.61
C LYS A 38 8.91 -0.24 -8.41
N VAL A 39 9.59 -1.37 -8.56
CA VAL A 39 10.80 -1.49 -9.40
C VAL A 39 10.47 -1.23 -10.87
N LYS A 40 9.31 -1.70 -11.32
CA LYS A 40 8.84 -1.49 -12.70
C LYS A 40 8.33 -0.06 -12.95
N ALA A 41 7.83 0.62 -11.92
CA ALA A 41 7.37 2.01 -12.00
C ALA A 41 8.52 3.04 -12.03
N GLY A 42 9.71 2.69 -11.51
CA GLY A 42 10.90 3.55 -11.52
C GLY A 42 11.73 3.50 -12.82
N GLY A 43 11.37 2.65 -13.79
CA GLY A 43 12.12 2.45 -15.04
C GLY A 43 11.59 3.22 -16.26
N GLY A 44 10.87 4.32 -16.05
CA GLY A 44 10.21 5.06 -17.12
C GLY A 44 10.27 6.58 -16.96
N HIS A 45 11.48 7.14 -16.99
CA HIS A 45 11.84 8.45 -17.56
C HIS A 45 13.35 8.46 -17.83
#